data_AF-A0A892I787-F1
#
_entry.id   AF-A0A892I787-F1
#
_cell.length_a   1.000
_cell.length_b   1.000
_cell.length_c   1.000
_cell.angle_alpha   90.00
_cell.angle_beta   90.00
_cell.angle_gamma   90.00
#
_symmetry.space_group_name_H-M   'P 1'
#
loop_
_entity.id
_entity.type
_entity.pdbx_description
1 polymer ?
#
loop_
_entity_poly.entity_id
_entity_poly.type
_entity_poly.pdbx_seq_one_letter_code
_entity_poly.pdbx_strand_id
1 'polypeptide(L)'
;MFSFHLLRPFSYWSIRFDKKWQLDWGLPALLTLMSLVAVVGASYLKPVVVLGDSGLLAKILSFVQSLPGFYIAALAAIATFNRVDIDRIMPAPPPRMNVNIRGRSIAIELTRRRFLCVLLAFLTAESLVLIVTAMFGLSAAPSVKTAFSDEHQRIVLYICLAVYMLFFWQMLCVTFLGLFYLGERIHQPDDSA
;
A
#
# COMPACT_ATOMS: atom_id res chain seq x y z
N MET A 1 20.08 0.30 -16.15
CA MET A 1 18.93 -0.34 -16.84
C MET A 1 18.23 -1.38 -15.95
N PHE A 2 18.94 -2.28 -15.26
CA PHE A 2 18.37 -3.30 -14.36
C PHE A 2 17.53 -2.76 -13.19
N SER A 3 18.04 -1.79 -12.42
CA SER A 3 17.33 -1.21 -11.26
C SER A 3 15.99 -0.55 -11.62
N PHE A 4 15.86 -0.06 -12.85
CA PHE A 4 14.61 0.50 -13.36
C PHE A 4 13.50 -0.57 -13.49
N HIS A 5 13.86 -1.81 -13.83
CA HIS A 5 12.90 -2.92 -13.92
C HIS A 5 12.44 -3.39 -12.55
N LEU A 6 13.30 -3.38 -11.54
CA LEU A 6 12.95 -3.78 -10.17
C LEU A 6 11.98 -2.81 -9.50
N LEU A 7 12.08 -1.51 -9.82
CA LEU A 7 11.23 -0.46 -9.25
C LEU A 7 9.94 -0.22 -10.04
N ARG A 8 9.70 -0.95 -11.14
CA ARG A 8 8.47 -0.87 -11.94
C ARG A 8 7.18 -1.05 -11.14
N PRO A 9 7.09 -1.95 -10.13
CA PRO A 9 5.88 -2.07 -9.31
C PRO A 9 5.51 -0.76 -8.59
N PHE A 10 6.50 0.08 -8.25
CA PHE A 10 6.28 1.40 -7.65
C PHE A 10 5.84 2.49 -8.64
N SER A 11 5.64 2.13 -9.92
CA SER A 11 5.14 3.06 -10.93
C SER A 11 3.71 3.57 -10.66
N TYR A 12 2.98 2.99 -9.72
CA TYR A 12 1.70 3.51 -9.23
C TYR A 12 1.79 4.96 -8.74
N TRP A 13 2.90 5.36 -8.12
CA TRP A 13 3.12 6.76 -7.70
C TRP A 13 3.19 7.75 -8.88
N SER A 14 3.47 7.26 -10.09
CA SER A 14 3.47 8.11 -11.30
C SER A 14 2.07 8.35 -11.88
N ILE A 15 1.05 7.62 -11.41
CA ILE A 15 -0.34 7.81 -11.83
C ILE A 15 -0.88 9.08 -11.17
N ARG A 16 -1.59 9.92 -11.91
CA ARG A 16 -2.28 11.12 -11.42
C ARG A 16 -3.77 11.02 -11.70
N PHE A 17 -4.58 11.22 -10.67
CA PHE A 17 -6.02 11.35 -10.76
C PHE A 17 -6.54 12.18 -9.58
N ASP A 18 -7.79 12.64 -9.68
CA ASP A 18 -8.38 13.50 -8.69
C ASP A 18 -8.38 12.87 -7.30
N LYS A 19 -8.00 13.67 -6.30
CA LYS A 19 -7.92 13.27 -4.89
C LYS A 19 -6.96 12.11 -4.58
N LYS A 20 -6.06 11.73 -5.50
CA LYS A 20 -5.02 10.70 -5.23
C LYS A 20 -4.21 10.98 -3.96
N TRP A 21 -3.83 12.23 -3.73
CA TRP A 21 -3.11 12.63 -2.51
C TRP A 21 -3.90 12.32 -1.23
N GLN A 22 -5.21 12.55 -1.25
CA GLN A 22 -6.08 12.26 -0.10
C GLN A 22 -6.16 10.76 0.16
N LEU A 23 -6.16 9.93 -0.89
CA LEU A 23 -6.18 8.47 -0.74
C LEU A 23 -4.82 7.90 -0.30
N ASP A 24 -3.73 8.35 -0.92
CA ASP A 24 -2.40 7.79 -0.67
C ASP A 24 -1.80 8.28 0.65
N TRP A 25 -2.12 9.51 1.08
CA TRP A 25 -1.46 10.13 2.24
C TRP A 25 -2.44 10.71 3.25
N GLY A 26 -3.48 11.42 2.80
CA GLY A 26 -4.42 12.10 3.71
C GLY A 26 -5.16 11.14 4.65
N LEU A 27 -5.89 10.18 4.09
CA LEU A 27 -6.65 9.19 4.83
C LEU A 27 -5.75 8.22 5.61
N PRO A 28 -4.64 7.69 5.05
CA PRO A 28 -3.68 6.88 5.80
C PRO A 28 -3.02 7.62 6.96
N ALA A 29 -2.70 8.91 6.81
CA ALA A 29 -2.13 9.70 7.90
C ALA A 29 -3.13 9.91 9.04
N LEU A 30 -4.41 10.17 8.72
CA LEU A 30 -5.47 10.27 9.72
C LEU A 30 -5.64 8.95 10.49
N LEU A 31 -5.72 7.82 9.78
CA LEU A 31 -5.86 6.50 10.39
C LEU A 31 -4.63 6.12 11.23
N THR A 32 -3.43 6.48 10.75
CA THR A 32 -2.19 6.33 11.51
C THR A 32 -2.23 7.11 12.81
N LEU A 33 -2.60 8.40 12.76
CA LEU A 33 -2.71 9.24 13.94
C LEU A 33 -3.71 8.66 14.95
N MET A 34 -4.89 8.24 14.48
CA MET A 34 -5.89 7.58 15.33
C MET A 34 -5.34 6.31 15.98
N SER A 35 -4.65 5.46 15.22
CA SER A 35 -4.06 4.22 15.73
C SER A 35 -2.95 4.47 16.75
N LEU A 36 -2.12 5.50 16.55
CA LEU A 36 -1.07 5.89 17.49
C LEU A 36 -1.66 6.45 18.78
N VAL A 37 -2.64 7.33 18.69
CA VAL A 37 -3.36 7.87 19.86
C VAL A 37 -4.01 6.73 20.64
N ALA A 38 -4.61 5.76 19.96
CA ALA A 38 -5.18 4.59 20.62
C ALA A 38 -4.12 3.74 21.34
N VAL A 39 -2.96 3.48 20.70
CA VAL A 39 -1.87 2.70 21.31
C VAL A 39 -1.25 3.43 22.50
N VAL A 40 -0.96 4.74 22.36
CA VAL A 40 -0.39 5.57 23.43
C VAL A 40 -1.39 5.73 24.57
N GLY A 41 -2.65 6.04 24.28
CA GLY A 41 -3.73 6.12 25.25
C GLY A 41 -3.91 4.82 26.04
N ALA A 42 -3.94 3.68 25.35
CA ALA A 42 -4.00 2.37 25.99
C ALA A 42 -2.75 2.08 26.85
N SER A 43 -1.57 2.54 26.42
CA SER A 43 -0.33 2.34 27.17
C SER A 43 -0.30 3.04 28.52
N TYR A 44 -1.07 4.12 28.71
CA TYR A 44 -1.26 4.77 30.01
C TYR A 44 -2.12 3.94 30.97
N LEU A 45 -3.04 3.11 30.45
CA LEU A 45 -3.90 2.23 31.25
C LEU A 45 -3.19 0.90 31.60
N LYS A 46 -2.62 0.25 30.58
CA LYS A 46 -1.84 -1.00 30.71
C LYS A 46 -0.75 -1.05 29.64
N PRO A 47 0.44 -1.60 29.94
CA PRO A 47 1.52 -1.69 28.96
C PRO A 47 1.08 -2.50 27.74
N VAL A 48 1.03 -1.83 26.58
CA VAL A 48 0.68 -2.45 25.29
C VAL A 48 1.94 -3.09 24.71
N VAL A 49 1.85 -4.38 24.40
CA VAL A 49 2.93 -5.10 23.72
C VAL A 49 2.90 -4.77 22.23
N VAL A 50 3.77 -3.84 21.81
CA VAL A 50 3.92 -3.46 20.39
C VAL A 50 4.85 -4.43 19.67
N LEU A 51 6.02 -4.71 20.26
CA LEU A 51 7.03 -5.66 19.76
C LEU A 51 7.03 -6.94 20.61
N GLY A 52 7.07 -8.08 19.95
CA GLY A 52 7.03 -9.42 20.55
C GLY A 52 6.15 -10.37 19.75
N ASP A 53 6.26 -11.67 20.00
CA ASP A 53 5.60 -12.72 19.20
C ASP A 53 4.07 -12.62 19.21
N SER A 54 3.49 -12.07 20.27
CA SER A 54 2.05 -11.79 20.40
C SER A 54 1.69 -10.30 20.30
N GLY A 55 2.67 -9.47 19.94
CA GLY A 55 2.54 -8.02 19.84
C GLY A 55 1.75 -7.56 18.62
N LEU A 56 1.41 -6.27 18.60
CA LEU A 56 0.66 -5.65 17.51
C LEU A 56 1.33 -5.85 16.14
N LEU A 57 2.66 -5.70 16.08
CA LEU A 57 3.41 -5.84 14.82
C LEU A 57 3.34 -7.27 14.28
N ALA A 58 3.44 -8.28 15.14
CA ALA A 58 3.35 -9.69 14.73
C ALA A 58 1.96 -10.03 14.17
N LYS A 59 0.88 -9.51 14.79
CA LYS A 59 -0.50 -9.71 14.31
C LYS A 59 -0.72 -9.07 12.93
N ILE A 60 -0.22 -7.85 12.74
CA ILE A 60 -0.32 -7.18 11.43
C ILE A 60 0.52 -7.93 10.40
N LEU A 61 1.74 -8.36 10.75
CA LEU A 61 2.59 -9.16 9.87
C LEU A 61 1.87 -10.43 9.40
N SER A 62 1.22 -11.19 10.29
CA SER A 62 0.45 -12.39 9.91
C SER A 62 -0.67 -12.09 8.92
N PHE A 63 -1.34 -10.95 9.06
CA PHE A 63 -2.34 -10.51 8.11
C PHE A 63 -1.72 -10.16 6.75
N VAL A 64 -0.68 -9.30 6.74
CA VAL A 64 -0.04 -8.81 5.50
C VAL A 64 0.63 -9.94 4.72
N GLN A 65 1.15 -10.97 5.39
CA GLN A 65 1.77 -12.14 4.75
C GLN A 65 0.87 -12.87 3.76
N SER A 66 -0.46 -12.81 3.93
CA SER A 66 -1.42 -13.45 3.03
C SER A 66 -1.70 -12.65 1.75
N LEU A 67 -1.40 -11.34 1.76
CA LEU A 67 -1.84 -10.41 0.72
C LEU A 67 -1.05 -10.46 -0.59
N PRO A 68 0.30 -10.62 -0.61
CA PRO A 68 1.05 -10.69 -1.87
C PRO A 68 0.51 -11.76 -2.82
N GLY A 69 0.19 -12.95 -2.28
CA GLY A 69 -0.38 -14.05 -3.07
C GLY A 69 -1.76 -13.69 -3.66
N PHE A 70 -2.62 -13.06 -2.86
CA PHE A 70 -3.93 -12.59 -3.31
C PHE A 70 -3.81 -11.55 -4.44
N TYR A 71 -2.92 -10.57 -4.29
CA TYR A 71 -2.70 -9.54 -5.31
C TYR A 71 -2.12 -10.11 -6.61
N ILE A 72 -1.17 -11.06 -6.52
CA ILE A 72 -0.62 -11.74 -7.70
C ILE A 72 -1.71 -12.56 -8.42
N ALA A 73 -2.57 -13.25 -7.68
CA ALA A 73 -3.68 -14.00 -8.26
C ALA A 73 -4.67 -13.07 -8.98
N ALA A 74 -5.08 -11.97 -8.34
CA ALA A 74 -5.94 -10.96 -8.95
C ALA A 74 -5.28 -10.34 -10.21
N LEU A 75 -3.98 -10.05 -10.14
CA LEU A 75 -3.20 -9.51 -11.26
C LEU A 75 -3.19 -10.49 -12.45
N ALA A 76 -2.96 -11.77 -12.20
CA ALA A 76 -2.97 -12.81 -13.23
C ALA A 76 -4.37 -12.96 -13.88
N ALA A 77 -5.43 -12.90 -13.08
CA ALA A 77 -6.81 -12.95 -13.57
C ALA A 77 -7.12 -11.75 -14.48
N ILE A 78 -6.81 -10.53 -14.04
CA ILE A 78 -7.05 -9.31 -14.82
C ILE A 78 -6.16 -9.25 -16.06
N ALA A 79 -4.94 -9.78 -16.00
CA ALA A 79 -4.05 -9.82 -17.17
C ALA A 79 -4.55 -10.79 -18.25
N THR A 80 -5.27 -11.85 -17.89
CA THR A 80 -5.75 -12.88 -18.81
C THR A 80 -7.23 -12.74 -19.19
N PHE A 81 -8.03 -11.96 -18.46
CA PHE A 81 -9.42 -11.71 -18.81
C PHE A 81 -9.54 -11.13 -20.23
N ASN A 82 -10.18 -11.84 -21.14
CA ASN A 82 -10.36 -11.41 -22.52
C ASN A 82 -11.71 -10.70 -22.69
N ARG A 83 -11.82 -9.45 -22.18
CA ARG A 83 -13.03 -8.64 -22.29
C ARG A 83 -12.69 -7.25 -22.80
N VAL A 84 -13.35 -6.81 -23.87
CA VAL A 84 -13.05 -5.52 -24.53
C VAL A 84 -13.32 -4.32 -23.59
N ASP A 85 -14.28 -4.45 -22.67
CA ASP A 85 -14.71 -3.37 -21.76
C ASP A 85 -13.65 -2.96 -20.71
N ILE A 86 -12.69 -3.85 -20.39
CA ILE A 86 -11.58 -3.54 -19.47
C ILE A 86 -10.38 -2.92 -20.18
N ASP A 87 -10.35 -3.02 -21.51
CA ASP A 87 -9.36 -2.39 -22.38
C ASP A 87 -9.78 -0.99 -22.84
N ARG A 88 -10.99 -0.56 -22.46
CA ARG A 88 -11.44 0.82 -22.68
C ARG A 88 -10.70 1.80 -21.76
N ILE A 89 -10.52 3.01 -22.27
CA ILE A 89 -10.05 4.16 -21.50
C ILE A 89 -11.07 4.43 -20.39
N MET A 90 -10.59 4.69 -19.19
CA MET A 90 -11.46 5.02 -18.06
C MET A 90 -12.28 6.29 -18.34
N PRO A 91 -13.54 6.38 -17.87
CA PRO A 91 -14.37 7.56 -18.07
C PRO A 91 -13.74 8.82 -17.44
N ALA A 92 -14.10 9.99 -17.95
CA ALA A 92 -13.50 11.24 -17.54
C ALA A 92 -13.84 11.62 -16.08
N PRO A 93 -12.89 12.21 -15.32
CA PRO A 93 -11.50 12.46 -15.70
C PRO A 93 -10.63 11.18 -15.58
N PRO A 94 -9.97 10.74 -16.68
CA PRO A 94 -9.24 9.48 -16.65
C PRO A 94 -7.95 9.61 -15.83
N PRO A 95 -7.56 8.59 -15.03
CA PRO A 95 -6.23 8.55 -14.43
C PRO A 95 -5.17 8.55 -15.52
N ARG A 96 -4.20 9.47 -15.40
CA ARG A 96 -3.10 9.64 -16.35
C ARG A 96 -1.81 9.08 -15.77
N MET A 97 -1.02 8.38 -16.58
CA MET A 97 0.32 7.92 -16.19
C MET A 97 1.35 8.51 -17.16
N ASN A 98 2.43 9.07 -16.61
CA ASN A 98 3.55 9.51 -17.44
C ASN A 98 4.38 8.29 -17.86
N VAL A 99 4.44 8.03 -19.16
CA VAL A 99 5.21 6.95 -19.75
C VAL A 99 6.34 7.57 -20.56
N ASN A 100 7.57 7.15 -20.28
CA ASN A 100 8.71 7.59 -21.08
C ASN A 100 8.80 6.74 -22.35
N ILE A 101 8.41 7.32 -23.49
CA ILE A 101 8.53 6.70 -24.80
C ILE A 101 9.64 7.45 -25.54
N ARG A 102 10.73 6.74 -25.87
CA ARG A 102 11.85 7.28 -26.65
C ARG A 102 12.45 8.59 -26.07
N GLY A 103 12.57 8.68 -24.75
CA GLY A 103 13.17 9.84 -24.07
C GLY A 103 12.23 11.02 -23.84
N ARG A 104 10.95 10.92 -24.23
CA ARG A 104 9.91 11.93 -23.92
C ARG A 104 8.89 11.34 -22.94
N SER A 105 8.63 12.09 -21.86
CA SER A 105 7.57 11.78 -20.90
C SER A 105 6.22 12.19 -21.50
N ILE A 106 5.38 11.22 -21.84
CA ILE A 106 4.04 11.44 -22.39
C ILE A 106 3.01 10.96 -21.37
N ALA A 107 2.06 11.81 -21.00
CA ALA A 107 0.93 11.42 -20.16
C ALA A 107 -0.05 10.59 -21.00
N ILE A 108 -0.21 9.32 -20.67
CA ILE A 108 -1.13 8.41 -21.35
C ILE A 108 -2.33 8.17 -20.44
N GLU A 109 -3.54 8.27 -20.99
CA GLU A 109 -4.76 7.88 -20.32
C GLU A 109 -4.78 6.37 -20.09
N LEU A 110 -5.04 5.96 -18.86
CA LEU A 110 -4.98 4.54 -18.51
C LEU A 110 -6.28 3.83 -18.88
N THR A 111 -6.13 2.66 -19.48
CA THR A 111 -7.22 1.67 -19.55
C THR A 111 -7.47 1.09 -18.16
N ARG A 112 -8.68 0.59 -17.92
CA ARG A 112 -9.02 -0.04 -16.63
C ARG A 112 -8.07 -1.18 -16.27
N ARG A 113 -7.75 -2.05 -17.26
CA ARG A 113 -6.79 -3.15 -17.10
C ARG A 113 -5.42 -2.63 -16.67
N ARG A 114 -4.88 -1.64 -17.39
CA ARG A 114 -3.54 -1.12 -17.10
C ARG A 114 -3.47 -0.46 -15.73
N PHE A 115 -4.49 0.31 -15.36
CA PHE A 115 -4.61 0.90 -14.04
C PHE A 115 -4.62 -0.17 -12.94
N LEU A 116 -5.50 -1.17 -13.05
CA LEU A 116 -5.62 -2.26 -12.08
C LEU A 116 -4.34 -3.09 -11.99
N CYS A 117 -3.69 -3.41 -13.11
CA CYS A 117 -2.43 -4.16 -13.09
C CYS A 117 -1.31 -3.40 -12.38
N VAL A 118 -1.19 -2.09 -12.62
CA VAL A 118 -0.18 -1.26 -11.93
C VAL A 118 -0.52 -1.11 -10.44
N LEU A 119 -1.80 -0.95 -10.10
CA LEU A 119 -2.27 -0.86 -8.71
C LEU A 119 -2.00 -2.15 -7.93
N LEU A 120 -2.32 -3.31 -8.48
CA LEU A 120 -2.07 -4.60 -7.82
C LEU A 120 -0.58 -4.95 -7.74
N ALA A 121 0.20 -4.61 -8.76
CA ALA A 121 1.65 -4.74 -8.70
C ALA A 121 2.25 -3.87 -7.58
N PHE A 122 1.76 -2.65 -7.41
CA PHE A 122 2.15 -1.77 -6.32
C PHE A 122 1.79 -2.35 -4.95
N LEU A 123 0.54 -2.78 -4.74
CA LEU A 123 0.09 -3.42 -3.49
C LEU A 123 0.91 -4.68 -3.14
N THR A 124 1.28 -5.47 -4.15
CA THR A 124 2.17 -6.63 -3.97
C THR A 124 3.55 -6.19 -3.48
N ALA A 125 4.15 -5.18 -4.11
CA ALA A 125 5.46 -4.68 -3.70
C ALA A 125 5.43 -4.04 -2.30
N GLU A 126 4.41 -3.24 -2.00
CA GLU A 126 4.22 -2.60 -0.70
C GLU A 126 4.03 -3.61 0.43
N SER A 127 3.21 -4.65 0.21
CA SER A 127 3.03 -5.72 1.19
C SER A 127 4.33 -6.51 1.44
N LEU A 128 5.13 -6.80 0.40
CA LEU A 128 6.44 -7.42 0.56
C LEU A 128 7.40 -6.54 1.37
N VAL A 129 7.44 -5.23 1.11
CA VAL A 129 8.26 -4.28 1.89
C VAL A 129 7.81 -4.29 3.36
N LEU A 130 6.51 -4.20 3.63
CA LEU A 130 5.97 -4.24 4.99
C LEU A 130 6.34 -5.55 5.71
N ILE A 131 6.21 -6.71 5.04
CA ILE A 131 6.58 -8.01 5.60
C ILE A 131 8.06 -8.02 5.99
N VAL A 132 8.94 -7.64 5.08
CA VAL A 132 10.38 -7.65 5.30
C VAL A 132 10.75 -6.69 6.44
N THR A 133 10.23 -5.47 6.43
CA THR A 133 10.47 -4.47 7.48
C THR A 133 9.98 -4.96 8.85
N ALA A 134 8.80 -5.58 8.92
CA ALA A 134 8.28 -6.13 10.17
C ALA A 134 9.12 -7.32 10.68
N MET A 135 9.57 -8.22 9.80
CA MET A 135 10.43 -9.35 10.16
C MET A 135 11.75 -8.84 10.75
N PHE A 136 12.43 -7.91 10.07
CA PHE A 136 13.65 -7.30 10.59
C PHE A 136 13.39 -6.54 11.90
N GLY A 137 12.28 -5.81 12.00
CA GLY A 137 11.90 -5.08 13.21
C GLY A 137 11.69 -6.00 14.43
N LEU A 138 11.02 -7.14 14.25
CA LEU A 138 10.83 -8.14 15.30
C LEU A 138 12.14 -8.83 15.68
N SER A 139 12.97 -9.20 14.70
CA SER A 139 14.27 -9.83 14.95
C SER A 139 15.29 -8.89 15.61
N ALA A 140 15.25 -7.60 15.29
CA ALA A 140 16.15 -6.60 15.88
C ALA A 140 15.69 -6.12 17.26
N ALA A 141 14.45 -6.39 17.66
CA ALA A 141 13.86 -5.88 18.91
C ALA A 141 14.69 -6.21 20.18
N PRO A 142 15.25 -7.43 20.36
CA PRO A 142 16.10 -7.75 21.51
C PRO A 142 17.41 -6.95 21.51
N SER A 143 18.03 -6.77 20.34
CA SER A 143 19.30 -6.03 20.19
C SER A 143 19.13 -4.54 20.45
N VAL A 144 18.01 -3.96 20.05
CA VAL A 144 17.69 -2.55 20.31
C VAL A 144 17.49 -2.31 21.82
N LYS A 145 16.85 -3.25 22.54
CA LYS A 145 16.67 -3.16 23.99
C LYS A 145 17.98 -3.09 24.78
N THR A 146 19.05 -3.69 24.26
CA THR A 146 20.35 -3.69 24.93
C THR A 146 21.23 -2.50 24.59
N ALA A 147 20.93 -1.79 23.49
CA ALA A 147 21.81 -0.75 22.94
C ALA A 147 21.42 0.69 23.30
N PHE A 148 20.16 0.94 23.68
CA PHE A 148 19.62 2.28 23.91
C PHE A 148 19.04 2.45 25.33
N SER A 149 18.96 3.70 25.81
CA SER A 149 18.27 4.04 27.06
C SER A 149 16.74 4.01 26.89
N ASP A 150 16.02 3.75 28.00
CA ASP A 150 14.58 3.49 28.02
C ASP A 150 13.70 4.61 27.41
N GLU A 151 14.13 5.87 27.49
CA GLU A 151 13.41 7.00 26.89
C GLU A 151 13.59 7.06 25.37
N HIS A 152 14.84 6.96 24.89
CA HIS A 152 15.12 6.97 23.46
C HIS A 152 14.52 5.75 22.75
N GLN A 153 14.51 4.59 23.42
CA GLN A 153 13.88 3.38 22.90
C GLN A 153 12.38 3.58 22.63
N ARG A 154 11.65 4.23 23.54
CA ARG A 154 10.21 4.49 23.37
C ARG A 154 9.93 5.42 22.21
N ILE A 155 10.71 6.51 22.08
CA ILE A 155 10.55 7.47 20.99
C ILE A 155 10.82 6.78 19.64
N VAL A 156 11.94 6.05 19.53
CA VAL A 156 12.29 5.31 18.31
C VAL A 156 11.21 4.29 17.96
N LEU A 157 10.70 3.55 18.95
CA LEU A 157 9.61 2.60 18.76
C LEU A 157 8.36 3.26 18.17
N TYR A 158 7.90 4.37 18.74
CA TYR A 158 6.70 5.05 18.26
C TYR A 158 6.89 5.66 16.88
N ILE A 159 8.08 6.18 16.56
CA ILE A 159 8.40 6.66 15.21
C ILE A 159 8.37 5.51 14.21
N CYS A 160 9.03 4.40 14.51
CA CYS A 160 9.02 3.22 13.64
C CYS A 160 7.59 2.66 13.46
N LEU A 161 6.82 2.60 14.55
CA LEU A 161 5.41 2.18 14.51
C LEU A 161 4.57 3.13 13.66
N ALA A 162 4.76 4.44 13.78
CA ALA A 162 4.04 5.44 13.00
C ALA A 162 4.31 5.30 11.50
N VAL A 163 5.58 5.16 11.11
CA VAL A 163 5.97 4.94 9.72
C VAL A 163 5.39 3.62 9.20
N TYR A 164 5.49 2.55 9.98
CA TYR A 164 4.94 1.26 9.59
C TYR A 164 3.41 1.30 9.41
N MET A 165 2.71 1.94 10.34
CA MET A 165 1.25 2.10 10.28
C MET A 165 0.82 2.96 9.09
N LEU A 166 1.60 3.98 8.72
CA LEU A 166 1.30 4.82 7.57
C LEU A 166 1.23 4.02 6.27
N PHE A 167 2.26 3.21 6.00
CA PHE A 167 2.28 2.34 4.82
C PHE A 167 1.27 1.20 4.92
N PHE A 168 1.02 0.67 6.12
CA PHE A 168 -0.05 -0.31 6.32
C PHE A 168 -1.44 0.25 5.97
N TRP A 169 -1.78 1.45 6.45
CA TRP A 169 -3.06 2.08 6.14
C TRP A 169 -3.15 2.53 4.69
N GLN A 170 -2.05 2.97 4.08
CA GLN A 170 -1.98 3.26 2.65
C GLN A 170 -2.34 2.02 1.84
N MET A 171 -1.68 0.90 2.13
CA MET A 171 -1.92 -0.39 1.49
C MET A 171 -3.38 -0.83 1.61
N LEU A 172 -4.01 -0.66 2.78
CA LEU A 172 -5.45 -0.93 2.95
C LEU A 172 -6.34 0.01 2.14
N CYS A 173 -6.10 1.32 2.16
CA CYS A 173 -6.90 2.29 1.41
C CYS A 173 -6.83 2.02 -0.11
N VAL A 174 -5.63 1.74 -0.62
CA VAL A 174 -5.43 1.41 -2.04
C VAL A 174 -6.02 0.04 -2.38
N THR A 175 -6.04 -0.90 -1.43
CA THR A 175 -6.75 -2.18 -1.60
C THR A 175 -8.25 -1.99 -1.77
N PHE A 176 -8.88 -1.15 -0.93
CA PHE A 176 -10.30 -0.82 -1.08
C PHE A 176 -10.59 -0.15 -2.42
N LEU A 177 -9.70 0.72 -2.92
CA LEU A 177 -9.82 1.26 -4.27
C LEU A 177 -9.77 0.15 -5.32
N GLY A 178 -8.81 -0.77 -5.20
CA GLY A 178 -8.72 -1.93 -6.09
C GLY A 178 -9.99 -2.77 -6.09
N LEU A 179 -10.55 -3.05 -4.91
CA LEU A 179 -11.80 -3.79 -4.74
C LEU A 179 -13.01 -3.05 -5.31
N PHE A 180 -13.08 -1.72 -5.16
CA PHE A 180 -14.13 -0.92 -5.80
C PHE A 180 -14.09 -1.04 -7.33
N TYR A 181 -12.90 -0.96 -7.92
CA TYR A 181 -12.77 -1.11 -9.36
C TYR A 181 -13.09 -2.53 -9.85
N LEU A 182 -12.74 -3.56 -9.07
CA LEU A 182 -12.99 -4.96 -9.41
C LEU A 182 -14.42 -5.42 -9.14
N GLY A 183 -15.02 -4.97 -8.04
CA GLY A 183 -16.35 -5.38 -7.64
C GLY A 183 -17.44 -4.64 -8.40
N GLU A 184 -17.26 -3.33 -8.61
CA GLU A 184 -18.33 -2.45 -9.09
C GLU A 184 -18.05 -1.95 -10.51
N ARG A 185 -16.93 -1.25 -10.72
CA ARG A 185 -16.67 -0.58 -12.02
C ARG A 185 -16.40 -1.51 -13.19
N ILE A 186 -15.95 -2.73 -12.95
CA ILE A 186 -15.76 -3.73 -14.03
C ILE A 186 -17.10 -4.23 -14.60
N HIS A 187 -18.19 -4.10 -13.82
CA HIS A 187 -19.52 -4.56 -14.19
C HIS A 187 -20.42 -3.42 -14.71
N GLN A 188 -20.14 -2.18 -14.33
CA GLN A 188 -20.89 -1.01 -14.78
C GLN A 188 -20.52 -0.62 -16.23
N PRO A 189 -21.50 -0.46 -17.13
CA PRO A 189 -21.26 0.13 -18.44
C PRO A 189 -20.70 1.57 -18.29
N ASP A 190 -19.97 2.04 -19.29
CA ASP A 190 -19.48 3.42 -19.34
C ASP A 190 -20.69 4.35 -19.48
N ASP A 191 -21.27 4.80 -18.37
CA ASP A 191 -22.30 5.83 -18.41
C ASP A 191 -21.67 7.11 -18.96
N SER A 192 -22.25 7.58 -20.06
CA SER A 192 -21.90 8.82 -20.75
C SER A 192 -22.35 9.98 -19.87
N ALA A 193 -21.38 10.61 -19.21
CA ALA A 193 -21.51 11.94 -18.65
C ALA A 193 -20.45 12.85 -19.28
#